data_AF-A0A0D2A0G9-F1
#
_entry.id   AF-A0A0D2A0G9-F1
#
_cell.length_a   1.000
_cell.length_b   1.000
_cell.length_c   1.000
_cell.angle_alpha   90.00
_cell.angle_beta   90.00
_cell.angle_gamma   90.00
#
_symmetry.space_group_name_H-M   'P 1'
#
loop_
_entity.id
_entity.type
_entity.pdbx_description
1 polymer ?
#
loop_
_entity_poly.entity_id
_entity_poly.type
_entity_poly.pdbx_seq_one_letter_code
_entity_poly.pdbx_strand_id
1 'polypeptide(L)'
;MSGSPSKSLKGGAKTIGSSHFDPVRFLESWNASTRAPQNNDLRAAIMNAFGLKPTDDYVYHAIASVTLAQVQVAIDHGSANGMHAWYRDEAGQQIAPPSQADIEAYTQIFSPTTATSKALAAFAGNAKKGSLRASISKHLVDNFFPPSKESGLVLPAKQKAVPIPNPAFDFWTWSSHCLEWAGPNAHTVNVKQSHHILPVFYHHFGCVCPTWDALSLISQLAKPPKAVGASTVERPVLDLGSGNGYWTFLLRRVGLTVYAVDNALSAWRTMWIGDTISADAVSFLKTPQKYVKTTSAAQAIPTASAIGTRGQGAVLLLVYPQVSNDFTPSVLQTFNGDAVVVAGTQNLNGFTGPPGETVTSWMARERPEFERVAQIPLPSFAGKDEALFIFVRRKDI
;
A
#
# COMPACT_ATOMS: atom_id res chain seq x y z
N MET A 1 5.47 -9.80 35.94
CA MET A 1 4.13 -9.34 35.50
C MET A 1 3.66 -10.26 34.38
N SER A 2 2.57 -10.98 34.61
CA SER A 2 2.04 -12.04 33.75
C SER A 2 1.50 -11.47 32.44
N GLY A 3 2.09 -11.88 31.31
CA GLY A 3 1.63 -11.51 29.97
C GLY A 3 0.23 -12.06 29.71
N SER A 4 -0.72 -11.16 29.44
CA SER A 4 -2.05 -11.52 28.97
C SER A 4 -1.92 -12.16 27.57
N PRO A 5 -2.57 -13.30 27.29
CA PRO A 5 -2.51 -13.94 25.97
C PRO A 5 -3.10 -12.99 24.92
N SER A 6 -2.42 -12.89 23.77
CA SER A 6 -2.90 -12.13 22.61
C SER A 6 -4.30 -12.63 22.23
N LYS A 7 -5.30 -11.75 22.31
CA LYS A 7 -6.67 -12.04 21.87
C LYS A 7 -6.79 -11.60 20.41
N SER A 8 -7.26 -12.49 19.54
CA SER A 8 -7.72 -12.07 18.21
C SER A 8 -8.88 -11.08 18.40
N LEU A 9 -8.94 -10.05 17.54
CA LEU A 9 -10.15 -9.22 17.48
C LEU A 9 -11.31 -10.13 17.10
N LYS A 10 -12.31 -10.25 17.99
CA LYS A 10 -13.55 -10.94 17.68
C LYS A 10 -14.38 -10.05 16.76
N GLY A 11 -14.34 -10.34 15.47
CA GLY A 11 -15.20 -9.75 14.46
C GLY A 11 -14.72 -10.22 13.10
N GLY A 12 -15.58 -10.89 12.33
CA GLY A 12 -15.26 -11.23 10.94
C GLY A 12 -14.95 -9.98 10.11
N ALA A 13 -14.52 -10.19 8.87
CA ALA A 13 -14.45 -9.12 7.88
C ALA A 13 -15.80 -8.36 7.85
N LYS A 14 -15.75 -7.03 7.84
CA LYS A 14 -16.94 -6.18 8.01
C LYS A 14 -16.74 -4.78 7.46
N THR A 15 -17.84 -4.15 7.07
CA THR A 15 -17.92 -2.74 6.69
C THR A 15 -19.08 -2.12 7.45
N ILE A 16 -18.86 -0.95 8.07
CA ILE A 16 -19.95 -0.23 8.75
C ILE A 16 -21.03 0.12 7.72
N GLY A 17 -22.30 -0.02 8.08
CA GLY A 17 -23.43 0.20 7.17
C GLY A 17 -23.76 -0.98 6.26
N SER A 18 -22.86 -1.97 6.15
CA SER A 18 -23.08 -3.22 5.42
C SER A 18 -23.41 -4.38 6.36
N SER A 19 -24.41 -5.19 6.00
CA SER A 19 -24.78 -6.41 6.74
C SER A 19 -24.15 -7.69 6.17
N HIS A 20 -23.53 -7.62 4.99
CA HIS A 20 -23.14 -8.81 4.23
C HIS A 20 -21.76 -8.69 3.56
N PHE A 21 -20.90 -7.75 3.97
CA PHE A 21 -19.57 -7.62 3.37
C PHE A 21 -18.76 -8.91 3.59
N ASP A 22 -18.46 -9.60 2.49
CA ASP A 22 -17.61 -10.78 2.44
C ASP A 22 -16.47 -10.47 1.44
N PRO A 23 -15.22 -10.31 1.91
CA PRO A 23 -14.10 -9.90 1.07
C PRO A 23 -13.75 -10.95 -0.01
N VAL A 24 -14.00 -12.24 0.24
CA VAL A 24 -13.72 -13.31 -0.71
C VAL A 24 -14.73 -13.23 -1.86
N ARG A 25 -16.03 -13.20 -1.52
CA ARG A 25 -17.10 -13.05 -2.54
C ARG A 25 -17.00 -11.72 -3.28
N PHE A 26 -16.64 -10.65 -2.57
CA PHE A 26 -16.41 -9.34 -3.17
C PHE A 26 -15.36 -9.42 -4.28
N LEU A 27 -14.21 -10.05 -4.00
CA LEU A 27 -13.10 -10.17 -4.95
C LEU A 27 -13.43 -11.10 -6.12
N GLU A 28 -14.07 -12.24 -5.85
CA GLU A 28 -14.43 -13.23 -6.88
C GLU A 28 -15.49 -12.72 -7.86
N SER A 29 -16.36 -11.82 -7.40
CA SER A 29 -17.37 -11.16 -8.24
C SER A 29 -16.91 -9.81 -8.80
N TRP A 30 -15.65 -9.43 -8.58
CA TRP A 30 -15.16 -8.13 -9.01
C TRP A 30 -15.02 -8.06 -10.53
N ASN A 31 -15.68 -7.07 -11.12
CA ASN A 31 -15.53 -6.73 -12.53
C ASN A 31 -15.47 -5.20 -12.66
N ALA A 32 -14.29 -4.69 -13.02
CA ALA A 32 -14.02 -3.26 -13.13
C ALA A 32 -15.00 -2.53 -14.05
N SER A 33 -15.45 -3.15 -15.15
CA SER A 33 -16.35 -2.50 -16.11
C SER A 33 -17.77 -2.24 -15.58
N THR A 34 -18.12 -2.87 -14.46
CA THR A 34 -19.46 -2.75 -13.86
C THR A 34 -19.43 -2.22 -12.43
N ARG A 35 -18.29 -2.30 -11.74
CA ARG A 35 -18.16 -1.96 -10.32
C ARG A 35 -17.20 -0.81 -10.01
N ALA A 36 -16.28 -0.48 -10.91
CA ALA A 36 -15.56 0.78 -10.80
C ALA A 36 -16.52 1.95 -11.13
N PRO A 37 -16.29 3.17 -10.60
CA PRO A 37 -17.17 4.30 -10.87
C PRO A 37 -17.35 4.56 -12.36
N GLN A 38 -18.62 4.67 -12.78
CA GLN A 38 -19.02 5.00 -14.15
C GLN A 38 -19.60 6.41 -14.16
N ASN A 39 -19.35 7.18 -15.22
CA ASN A 39 -19.84 8.57 -15.35
C ASN A 39 -19.52 9.45 -14.12
N ASN A 40 -18.39 9.19 -13.47
CA ASN A 40 -17.95 9.84 -12.23
C ASN A 40 -18.92 9.71 -11.03
N ASP A 41 -19.81 8.71 -11.03
CA ASP A 41 -20.66 8.40 -9.88
C ASP A 41 -19.93 7.48 -8.89
N LEU A 42 -19.08 8.09 -8.06
CA LEU A 42 -18.36 7.38 -7.00
C LEU A 42 -19.31 6.88 -5.92
N ARG A 43 -20.34 7.67 -5.59
CA ARG A 43 -21.28 7.36 -4.52
C ARG A 43 -22.00 6.04 -4.81
N ALA A 44 -22.60 5.90 -5.99
CA ALA A 44 -23.28 4.66 -6.37
C ALA A 44 -22.31 3.49 -6.44
N ALA A 45 -21.10 3.69 -6.97
CA ALA A 45 -20.09 2.64 -7.06
C ALA A 45 -19.66 2.09 -5.69
N ILE A 46 -19.39 2.97 -4.70
CA ILE A 46 -19.03 2.55 -3.34
C ILE A 46 -20.22 1.87 -2.66
N MET A 47 -21.42 2.43 -2.76
CA MET A 47 -22.60 1.84 -2.16
C MET A 47 -22.90 0.45 -2.72
N ASN A 48 -22.80 0.28 -4.03
CA ASN A 48 -23.04 -1.00 -4.70
C ASN A 48 -21.94 -2.01 -4.39
N ALA A 49 -20.67 -1.59 -4.43
CA ALA A 49 -19.54 -2.47 -4.13
C ALA A 49 -19.61 -3.01 -2.69
N PHE A 50 -19.85 -2.14 -1.70
CA PHE A 50 -19.80 -2.52 -0.28
C PHE A 50 -21.17 -2.87 0.32
N GLY A 51 -22.25 -2.84 -0.48
CA GLY A 51 -23.60 -3.15 -0.02
C GLY A 51 -24.10 -2.15 1.04
N LEU A 52 -23.81 -0.87 0.86
CA LEU A 52 -24.24 0.21 1.75
C LEU A 52 -25.69 0.62 1.46
N LYS A 53 -26.33 1.26 2.43
CA LYS A 53 -27.72 1.70 2.31
C LYS A 53 -27.83 2.89 1.34
N PRO A 54 -28.97 3.05 0.62
CA PRO A 54 -29.24 4.22 -0.21
C PRO A 54 -29.09 5.58 0.50
N THR A 55 -29.34 5.60 1.80
CA THR A 55 -29.26 6.76 2.69
C THR A 55 -28.03 6.72 3.59
N ASP A 56 -26.94 6.07 3.15
CA ASP A 56 -25.70 6.04 3.92
C ASP A 56 -25.20 7.47 4.20
N ASP A 57 -25.07 7.76 5.50
CA ASP A 57 -24.62 9.02 6.07
C ASP A 57 -23.30 8.84 6.85
N TYR A 58 -22.60 7.72 6.60
CA TYR A 58 -21.36 7.42 7.27
C TYR A 58 -20.32 8.52 7.02
N VAL A 59 -19.66 8.94 8.09
CA VAL A 59 -18.61 9.95 8.04
C VAL A 59 -17.27 9.25 7.90
N TYR A 60 -16.64 9.42 6.74
CA TYR A 60 -15.32 8.92 6.41
C TYR A 60 -14.26 9.86 6.96
N HIS A 61 -13.25 9.31 7.63
CA HIS A 61 -12.21 10.08 8.29
C HIS A 61 -10.84 9.89 7.63
N ALA A 62 -10.11 10.99 7.42
CA ALA A 62 -8.67 11.00 7.22
C ALA A 62 -8.11 12.28 7.86
N ILE A 63 -7.46 13.17 7.09
CA ILE A 63 -7.13 14.53 7.54
C ILE A 63 -8.41 15.38 7.65
N ALA A 64 -9.35 15.17 6.74
CA ALA A 64 -10.69 15.75 6.75
C ALA A 64 -11.75 14.67 7.01
N SER A 65 -12.95 15.09 7.39
CA SER A 65 -14.11 14.21 7.55
C SER A 65 -15.17 14.55 6.50
N VAL A 66 -15.67 13.54 5.79
CA VAL A 66 -16.61 13.71 4.66
C VAL A 66 -17.66 12.60 4.64
N THR A 67 -18.83 12.86 4.09
CA THR A 67 -19.80 11.82 3.70
C THR A 67 -19.69 11.50 2.21
N LEU A 68 -20.20 10.35 1.75
CA LEU A 68 -20.24 10.04 0.31
C LEU A 68 -20.96 11.11 -0.52
N ALA A 69 -22.02 11.71 0.03
CA ALA A 69 -22.75 12.77 -0.65
C ALA A 69 -21.87 14.03 -0.84
N GLN A 70 -21.12 14.43 0.20
CA GLN A 70 -20.19 15.56 0.10
C GLN A 70 -19.07 15.30 -0.90
N VAL A 71 -18.53 14.07 -0.92
CA VAL A 71 -17.50 13.66 -1.88
C VAL A 71 -18.05 13.72 -3.31
N GLN A 72 -19.27 13.24 -3.55
CA GLN A 72 -19.89 13.32 -4.88
C GLN A 72 -20.09 14.76 -5.33
N VAL A 73 -20.59 15.64 -4.45
CA VAL A 73 -20.70 17.07 -4.77
C VAL A 73 -19.34 17.64 -5.16
N ALA A 74 -18.26 17.32 -4.45
CA ALA A 74 -16.93 17.80 -4.79
C ALA A 74 -16.43 17.26 -6.15
N ILE A 75 -16.73 16.00 -6.47
CA ILE A 75 -16.44 15.41 -7.80
C ILE A 75 -17.17 16.18 -8.89
N ASP A 76 -18.46 16.47 -8.70
CA ASP A 76 -19.29 17.18 -9.68
C ASP A 76 -18.80 18.61 -9.96
N HIS A 77 -18.10 19.23 -8.99
CA HIS A 77 -17.47 20.53 -9.15
C HIS A 77 -16.09 20.47 -9.85
N GLY A 78 -15.49 19.29 -9.99
CA GLY A 78 -14.21 19.09 -10.67
C GLY A 78 -13.08 19.97 -10.14
N SER A 79 -12.34 20.61 -11.05
CA SER A 79 -11.16 21.44 -10.71
C SER A 79 -11.49 22.83 -10.17
N ALA A 80 -12.77 23.18 -10.01
CA ALA A 80 -13.20 24.47 -9.51
C ALA A 80 -12.52 24.81 -8.17
N ASN A 81 -12.25 26.10 -7.95
CA ASN A 81 -11.61 26.61 -6.73
C ASN A 81 -10.25 25.97 -6.40
N GLY A 82 -9.54 25.44 -7.40
CA GLY A 82 -8.20 24.85 -7.21
C GLY A 82 -8.21 23.46 -6.58
N MET A 83 -9.36 22.76 -6.56
CA MET A 83 -9.44 21.41 -5.97
C MET A 83 -8.51 20.40 -6.67
N HIS A 84 -8.14 20.64 -7.93
CA HIS A 84 -7.19 19.82 -8.69
C HIS A 84 -5.82 20.51 -8.91
N ALA A 85 -5.46 21.51 -8.10
CA ALA A 85 -4.20 22.25 -8.20
C ALA A 85 -2.97 21.45 -7.73
N TRP A 86 -2.72 20.27 -8.33
CA TRP A 86 -1.65 19.35 -7.95
C TRP A 86 -0.28 19.78 -8.44
N TYR A 87 -0.24 20.42 -9.60
CA TYR A 87 0.99 20.70 -10.32
C TYR A 87 1.32 22.18 -10.25
N ARG A 88 2.56 22.46 -9.88
CA ARG A 88 3.12 23.80 -9.77
C ARG A 88 4.47 23.88 -10.46
N ASP A 89 4.79 25.04 -11.01
CA ASP A 89 6.12 25.34 -11.53
C ASP A 89 7.12 25.69 -10.41
N GLU A 90 8.35 26.03 -10.80
CA GLU A 90 9.42 26.44 -9.88
C GLU A 90 9.07 27.72 -9.09
N ALA A 91 8.23 28.59 -9.64
CA ALA A 91 7.74 29.79 -8.98
C ALA A 91 6.55 29.51 -8.04
N GLY A 92 6.09 28.25 -7.96
CA GLY A 92 4.95 27.84 -7.16
C GLY A 92 3.59 28.14 -7.80
N GLN A 93 3.56 28.63 -9.04
CA GLN A 93 2.33 28.91 -9.77
C GLN A 93 1.71 27.61 -10.28
N GLN A 94 0.38 27.54 -10.21
CA GLN A 94 -0.35 26.37 -10.71
C GLN A 94 -0.17 26.27 -12.23
N ILE A 95 0.15 25.07 -12.71
CA ILE A 95 0.22 24.77 -14.14
C ILE A 95 -0.97 23.93 -14.59
N ALA A 96 -1.18 23.87 -15.91
CA ALA A 96 -2.26 23.09 -16.51
C ALA A 96 -2.18 21.60 -16.10
N PRO A 97 -3.34 20.94 -15.91
CA PRO A 97 -3.39 19.52 -15.63
C PRO A 97 -2.82 18.69 -16.80
N PRO A 98 -2.43 17.43 -16.53
CA PRO A 98 -1.98 16.50 -17.56
C PRO A 98 -3.11 16.17 -18.55
N SER A 99 -2.72 15.77 -19.75
CA SER A 99 -3.69 15.23 -20.71
C SER A 99 -4.21 13.86 -20.27
N GLN A 100 -5.40 13.47 -20.72
CA GLN A 100 -5.95 12.12 -20.46
C GLN A 100 -5.02 11.00 -20.93
N ALA A 101 -4.30 11.22 -22.04
CA ALA A 101 -3.32 10.26 -22.54
C ALA A 101 -2.10 10.12 -21.62
N ASP A 102 -1.71 11.18 -20.91
CA ASP A 102 -0.62 11.12 -19.93
C ASP A 102 -1.07 10.46 -18.62
N ILE A 103 -2.32 10.68 -18.20
CA ILE A 103 -2.92 9.97 -17.06
C ILE A 103 -2.97 8.47 -17.34
N GLU A 104 -3.50 8.07 -18.50
CA GLU A 104 -3.54 6.66 -18.93
C GLU A 104 -2.13 6.06 -18.99
N ALA A 105 -1.17 6.77 -19.59
CA ALA A 105 0.20 6.27 -19.68
C ALA A 105 0.87 6.12 -18.29
N TYR A 106 0.49 6.94 -17.31
CA TYR A 106 0.95 6.83 -15.93
C TYR A 106 0.31 5.64 -15.21
N THR A 107 -1.01 5.48 -15.27
CA THR A 107 -1.71 4.37 -14.58
C THR A 107 -1.27 3.01 -15.13
N GLN A 108 -0.96 2.92 -16.42
CA GLN A 108 -0.42 1.71 -17.06
C GLN A 108 0.96 1.28 -16.54
N ILE A 109 1.74 2.14 -15.86
CA ILE A 109 3.02 1.75 -15.25
C ILE A 109 2.84 0.66 -14.18
N PHE A 110 1.68 0.66 -13.53
CA PHE A 110 1.36 -0.18 -12.38
C PHE A 110 0.46 -1.37 -12.74
N SER A 111 -0.01 -1.42 -13.99
CA SER A 111 -0.87 -2.50 -14.47
C SER A 111 -0.12 -3.84 -14.43
N PRO A 112 -0.76 -4.93 -13.96
CA PRO A 112 -0.15 -6.26 -13.96
C PRO A 112 0.16 -6.78 -15.37
N THR A 113 -0.42 -6.17 -16.41
CA THR A 113 -0.23 -6.57 -17.82
C THR A 113 0.90 -5.81 -18.51
N THR A 114 1.56 -4.88 -17.81
CA THR A 114 2.75 -4.19 -18.29
C THR A 114 3.98 -4.68 -17.52
N ALA A 115 5.17 -4.32 -18.00
CA ALA A 115 6.41 -4.55 -17.28
C ALA A 115 6.93 -3.19 -16.82
N THR A 116 6.97 -2.93 -15.51
CA THR A 116 7.19 -1.57 -14.96
C THR A 116 8.45 -0.89 -15.51
N SER A 117 9.60 -1.58 -15.61
CA SER A 117 10.81 -0.96 -16.19
C SER A 117 10.61 -0.50 -17.64
N LYS A 118 9.89 -1.29 -18.46
CA LYS A 118 9.59 -0.92 -19.85
C LYS A 118 8.54 0.17 -19.92
N ALA A 119 7.53 0.13 -19.05
CA ALA A 119 6.50 1.15 -18.96
C ALA A 119 7.09 2.50 -18.55
N LEU A 120 8.00 2.54 -17.58
CA LEU A 120 8.75 3.75 -17.19
C LEU A 120 9.58 4.30 -18.36
N ALA A 121 10.32 3.44 -19.06
CA ALA A 121 11.10 3.85 -20.23
C ALA A 121 10.20 4.41 -21.36
N ALA A 122 9.05 3.78 -21.63
CA ALA A 122 8.08 4.28 -22.60
C ALA A 122 7.39 5.57 -22.12
N PHE A 123 7.15 5.70 -20.82
CA PHE A 123 6.57 6.91 -20.23
C PHE A 123 7.50 8.12 -20.43
N ALA A 124 8.80 7.93 -20.16
CA ALA A 124 9.84 8.93 -20.40
C ALA A 124 10.08 9.21 -21.90
N GLY A 125 10.22 8.17 -22.72
CA GLY A 125 10.58 8.29 -24.14
C GLY A 125 9.53 9.00 -25.00
N ASN A 126 8.26 8.98 -24.57
CA ASN A 126 7.16 9.68 -25.25
C ASN A 126 6.87 11.07 -24.66
N ALA A 127 7.64 11.53 -23.67
CA ALA A 127 7.44 12.82 -23.05
C ALA A 127 8.00 13.95 -23.92
N LYS A 128 7.21 15.00 -24.18
CA LYS A 128 7.72 16.22 -24.82
C LYS A 128 8.67 16.95 -23.86
N LYS A 129 9.77 17.49 -24.36
CA LYS A 129 10.71 18.29 -23.55
C LYS A 129 9.96 19.44 -22.85
N GLY A 130 10.16 19.58 -21.55
CA GLY A 130 9.49 20.61 -20.72
C GLY A 130 8.03 20.32 -20.38
N SER A 131 7.46 19.20 -20.81
CA SER A 131 6.09 18.81 -20.43
C SER A 131 6.00 18.34 -18.98
N LEU A 132 4.81 18.38 -18.41
CA LEU A 132 4.53 17.81 -17.10
C LEU A 132 4.92 16.32 -17.04
N ARG A 133 4.59 15.53 -18.06
CA ARG A 133 5.02 14.12 -18.18
C ARG A 133 6.54 13.95 -18.15
N ALA A 134 7.30 14.87 -18.74
CA ALA A 134 8.76 14.83 -18.64
C ALA A 134 9.24 15.02 -17.19
N SER A 135 8.62 15.93 -16.43
CA SER A 135 8.96 16.12 -15.01
C SER A 135 8.59 14.91 -14.13
N ILE A 136 7.42 14.30 -14.39
CA ILE A 136 6.93 13.12 -13.66
C ILE A 136 7.82 11.91 -13.99
N SER A 137 8.08 11.67 -15.27
CA SER A 137 8.93 10.55 -15.71
C SER A 137 10.34 10.66 -15.12
N LYS A 138 10.94 11.86 -15.12
CA LYS A 138 12.23 12.09 -14.47
C LYS A 138 12.18 11.73 -12.99
N HIS A 139 11.18 12.22 -12.25
CA HIS A 139 11.02 11.93 -10.84
C HIS A 139 10.87 10.42 -10.56
N LEU A 140 10.04 9.73 -11.34
CA LEU A 140 9.83 8.28 -11.18
C LEU A 140 11.10 7.49 -11.51
N VAL A 141 11.84 7.86 -12.55
CA VAL A 141 13.09 7.18 -12.95
C VAL A 141 14.20 7.42 -11.93
N ASP A 142 14.36 8.66 -11.45
CA ASP A 142 15.39 9.00 -10.44
C ASP A 142 15.17 8.23 -9.14
N ASN A 143 13.93 7.88 -8.81
CA ASN A 143 13.56 7.12 -7.62
C ASN A 143 13.34 5.62 -7.87
N PHE A 144 13.50 5.15 -9.12
CA PHE A 144 13.37 3.74 -9.45
C PHE A 144 14.69 3.02 -9.20
N PHE A 145 14.72 2.15 -8.20
CA PHE A 145 15.84 1.27 -7.90
C PHE A 145 15.40 -0.17 -8.18
N PRO A 146 15.57 -0.67 -9.41
CA PRO A 146 15.13 -2.03 -9.75
C PRO A 146 15.86 -3.06 -8.87
N PRO A 147 15.21 -4.21 -8.58
CA PRO A 147 15.85 -5.32 -7.90
C PRO A 147 17.23 -5.68 -8.50
N SER A 148 18.25 -5.78 -7.66
CA SER A 148 19.60 -6.17 -8.09
C SER A 148 19.71 -7.69 -8.29
N LYS A 149 20.65 -8.14 -9.13
CA LYS A 149 20.87 -9.59 -9.34
C LYS A 149 21.32 -10.27 -8.05
N GLU A 150 22.08 -9.57 -7.23
CA GLU A 150 22.64 -10.03 -5.96
C GLU A 150 21.54 -10.30 -4.93
N SER A 151 20.44 -9.54 -4.98
CA SER A 151 19.28 -9.75 -4.11
C SER A 151 18.48 -11.01 -4.44
N GLY A 152 18.64 -11.56 -5.65
CA GLY A 152 17.83 -12.67 -6.16
C GLY A 152 16.37 -12.31 -6.44
N LEU A 153 15.98 -11.05 -6.27
CA LEU A 153 14.65 -10.53 -6.57
C LEU A 153 14.57 -10.08 -8.02
N VAL A 154 13.41 -10.29 -8.65
CA VAL A 154 13.15 -9.86 -10.03
C VAL A 154 11.74 -9.31 -10.13
N LEU A 155 11.55 -8.22 -10.88
CA LEU A 155 10.20 -7.76 -11.22
C LEU A 155 9.47 -8.83 -12.04
N PRO A 156 8.18 -9.06 -11.79
CA PRO A 156 7.45 -10.04 -12.56
C PRO A 156 7.42 -9.65 -14.04
N ALA A 157 7.43 -10.65 -14.92
CA ALA A 157 7.17 -10.41 -16.34
C ALA A 157 5.75 -9.87 -16.52
N LYS A 158 5.50 -9.19 -17.65
CA LYS A 158 4.15 -8.78 -18.04
C LYS A 158 3.21 -9.99 -18.03
N GLN A 159 2.05 -9.85 -17.42
CA GLN A 159 1.07 -10.92 -17.37
C GLN A 159 0.11 -10.82 -18.55
N LYS A 160 -0.32 -11.97 -19.09
CA LYS A 160 -1.36 -12.00 -20.14
C LYS A 160 -2.75 -11.67 -19.59
N ALA A 161 -2.97 -12.00 -18.32
CA ALA A 161 -4.21 -11.75 -17.58
C ALA A 161 -3.87 -11.22 -16.20
N VAL A 162 -4.81 -10.50 -15.58
CA VAL A 162 -4.68 -10.01 -14.21
C VAL A 162 -4.57 -11.22 -13.24
N PRO A 163 -3.47 -11.36 -12.48
CA PRO A 163 -3.26 -12.53 -11.63
C PRO A 163 -4.28 -12.64 -10.48
N ILE A 164 -4.60 -11.49 -9.88
CA ILE A 164 -5.59 -11.37 -8.80
C ILE A 164 -6.35 -10.06 -9.03
N PRO A 165 -7.70 -10.06 -8.99
CA PRO A 165 -8.46 -8.81 -9.05
C PRO A 165 -7.99 -7.82 -7.98
N ASN A 166 -7.91 -6.54 -8.32
CA ASN A 166 -7.49 -5.51 -7.37
C ASN A 166 -8.43 -4.30 -7.45
N PRO A 167 -9.58 -4.36 -6.75
CA PRO A 167 -10.56 -3.28 -6.71
C PRO A 167 -9.95 -1.92 -6.35
N ALA A 168 -9.03 -1.89 -5.37
CA ALA A 168 -8.34 -0.65 -5.00
C ALA A 168 -7.57 -0.02 -6.16
N PHE A 169 -6.95 -0.84 -7.01
CA PHE A 169 -6.23 -0.39 -8.21
C PHE A 169 -7.18 0.20 -9.26
N ASP A 170 -8.34 -0.41 -9.46
CA ASP A 170 -9.35 0.08 -10.41
C ASP A 170 -9.97 1.41 -9.93
N PHE A 171 -10.32 1.50 -8.64
CA PHE A 171 -10.80 2.75 -8.03
C PHE A 171 -9.71 3.84 -8.05
N TRP A 172 -8.45 3.49 -7.79
CA TRP A 172 -7.32 4.42 -7.89
C TRP A 172 -7.12 4.92 -9.32
N THR A 173 -7.16 4.03 -10.31
CA THR A 173 -7.04 4.37 -11.73
C THR A 173 -8.13 5.35 -12.12
N TRP A 174 -9.39 5.05 -11.80
CA TRP A 174 -10.50 5.97 -12.02
C TRP A 174 -10.27 7.33 -11.33
N SER A 175 -9.82 7.32 -10.07
CA SER A 175 -9.59 8.58 -9.33
C SER A 175 -8.49 9.44 -9.96
N SER A 176 -7.52 8.83 -10.63
CA SER A 176 -6.48 9.56 -11.36
C SER A 176 -7.06 10.33 -12.54
N HIS A 177 -8.01 9.74 -13.27
CA HIS A 177 -8.76 10.44 -14.32
C HIS A 177 -9.68 11.52 -13.74
N CYS A 178 -10.42 11.19 -12.68
CA CYS A 178 -11.37 12.11 -12.03
C CYS A 178 -10.67 13.35 -11.48
N LEU A 179 -9.48 13.19 -10.89
CA LEU A 179 -8.73 14.25 -10.23
C LEU A 179 -7.67 14.88 -11.13
N GLU A 180 -7.57 14.50 -12.41
CA GLU A 180 -6.56 15.02 -13.34
C GLU A 180 -5.11 14.80 -12.84
N TRP A 181 -4.81 13.59 -12.38
CA TRP A 181 -3.53 13.21 -11.78
C TRP A 181 -2.78 12.20 -12.65
N ALA A 182 -1.56 12.55 -13.06
CA ALA A 182 -0.66 11.69 -13.85
C ALA A 182 0.61 11.30 -13.07
N GLY A 183 0.60 11.44 -11.74
CA GLY A 183 1.71 11.05 -10.88
C GLY A 183 2.55 12.18 -10.32
N PRO A 184 3.48 11.85 -9.40
CA PRO A 184 4.30 12.81 -8.69
C PRO A 184 5.47 13.34 -9.52
N ASN A 185 5.90 14.55 -9.18
CA ASN A 185 7.15 15.15 -9.61
C ASN A 185 7.92 15.72 -8.40
N ALA A 186 9.08 16.31 -8.63
CA ALA A 186 9.92 16.88 -7.57
C ALA A 186 9.19 17.92 -6.69
N HIS A 187 8.19 18.64 -7.22
CA HIS A 187 7.43 19.65 -6.48
C HIS A 187 6.23 19.08 -5.71
N THR A 188 5.93 17.78 -5.83
CA THR A 188 4.79 17.15 -5.15
C THR A 188 4.90 17.24 -3.63
N VAL A 189 6.12 17.29 -3.08
CA VAL A 189 6.37 17.53 -1.64
C VAL A 189 5.78 18.86 -1.12
N ASN A 190 5.54 19.82 -2.01
CA ASN A 190 4.98 21.13 -1.69
C ASN A 190 3.43 21.12 -1.68
N VAL A 191 2.80 20.06 -2.17
CA VAL A 191 1.33 19.94 -2.13
C VAL A 191 0.89 19.69 -0.69
N LYS A 192 0.16 20.66 -0.12
CA LYS A 192 -0.36 20.58 1.27
C LYS A 192 -1.82 20.18 1.36
N GLN A 193 -2.56 20.26 0.25
CA GLN A 193 -3.96 19.86 0.21
C GLN A 193 -4.11 18.34 0.04
N SER A 194 -5.24 17.81 0.50
CA SER A 194 -5.66 16.42 0.27
C SER A 194 -6.93 16.42 -0.58
N HIS A 195 -7.16 15.39 -1.38
CA HIS A 195 -8.37 15.30 -2.21
C HIS A 195 -9.56 14.70 -1.43
N HIS A 196 -10.77 15.12 -1.81
CA HIS A 196 -12.02 14.75 -1.15
C HIS A 196 -12.34 13.24 -1.23
N ILE A 197 -11.80 12.52 -2.21
CA ILE A 197 -11.97 11.05 -2.35
C ILE A 197 -11.14 10.26 -1.32
N LEU A 198 -10.06 10.84 -0.77
CA LEU A 198 -9.06 10.10 0.01
C LEU A 198 -9.63 9.43 1.27
N PRO A 199 -10.49 10.09 2.09
CA PRO A 199 -11.07 9.44 3.28
C PRO A 199 -11.88 8.17 2.95
N VAL A 200 -12.59 8.17 1.82
CA VAL A 200 -13.38 7.03 1.34
C VAL A 200 -12.46 5.87 0.98
N PHE A 201 -11.40 6.14 0.24
CA PHE A 201 -10.44 5.11 -0.16
C PHE A 201 -9.62 4.59 1.01
N TYR A 202 -9.21 5.45 1.93
CA TYR A 202 -8.52 5.03 3.16
C TYR A 202 -9.39 4.13 4.02
N HIS A 203 -10.69 4.43 4.10
CA HIS A 203 -11.64 3.58 4.80
C HIS A 203 -11.78 2.21 4.15
N HIS A 204 -11.98 2.16 2.82
CA HIS A 204 -12.32 0.94 2.12
C HIS A 204 -11.11 0.08 1.75
N PHE A 205 -10.00 0.66 1.34
CA PHE A 205 -8.86 -0.06 0.76
C PHE A 205 -7.52 0.14 1.49
N GLY A 206 -7.45 1.15 2.38
CA GLY A 206 -6.23 1.48 3.12
C GLY A 206 -5.44 2.61 2.48
N CYS A 207 -4.26 2.90 3.03
CA CYS A 207 -3.55 4.15 2.75
C CYS A 207 -2.74 4.15 1.43
N VAL A 208 -2.37 2.96 0.94
CA VAL A 208 -1.54 2.81 -0.26
C VAL A 208 -2.01 1.59 -1.06
N CYS A 209 -2.08 1.72 -2.37
CA CYS A 209 -2.58 0.65 -3.24
C CYS A 209 -1.47 -0.37 -3.53
N PRO A 210 -1.66 -1.67 -3.22
CA PRO A 210 -0.73 -2.71 -3.64
C PRO A 210 -0.76 -2.90 -5.17
N THR A 211 0.38 -3.27 -5.75
CA THR A 211 0.52 -3.68 -7.16
C THR A 211 0.94 -5.13 -7.27
N TRP A 212 0.78 -5.73 -8.44
CA TRP A 212 1.30 -7.06 -8.69
C TRP A 212 2.81 -7.15 -8.49
N ASP A 213 3.56 -6.13 -8.91
CA ASP A 213 5.01 -6.04 -8.68
C ASP A 213 5.34 -6.10 -7.19
N ALA A 214 4.62 -5.35 -6.35
CA ALA A 214 4.83 -5.37 -4.91
C ALA A 214 4.50 -6.72 -4.28
N LEU A 215 3.34 -7.30 -4.61
CA LEU A 215 2.93 -8.62 -4.10
C LEU A 215 3.91 -9.72 -4.54
N SER A 216 4.38 -9.67 -5.79
CA SER A 216 5.35 -10.62 -6.36
C SER A 216 6.71 -10.52 -5.67
N LEU A 217 7.22 -9.31 -5.41
CA LEU A 217 8.50 -9.13 -4.71
C LEU A 217 8.41 -9.62 -3.26
N ILE A 218 7.32 -9.32 -2.55
CA ILE A 218 7.10 -9.84 -1.19
C ILE A 218 7.01 -11.37 -1.20
N SER A 219 6.32 -11.95 -2.19
CA SER A 219 6.27 -13.41 -2.36
C SER A 219 7.64 -14.03 -2.62
N GLN A 220 8.51 -13.37 -3.40
CA GLN A 220 9.88 -13.82 -3.60
C GLN A 220 10.72 -13.76 -2.32
N LEU A 221 10.57 -12.71 -1.51
CA LEU A 221 11.23 -12.58 -0.20
C LEU A 221 10.78 -13.65 0.80
N ALA A 222 9.51 -14.03 0.73
CA ALA A 222 8.92 -15.05 1.60
C ALA A 222 9.42 -16.47 1.26
N LYS A 223 9.94 -16.69 0.04
CA LYS A 223 10.48 -18.01 -0.32
C LYS A 223 11.68 -18.37 0.55
N PRO A 224 11.87 -19.67 0.85
CA PRO A 224 13.04 -20.12 1.57
C PRO A 224 14.34 -19.73 0.83
N PRO A 225 15.42 -19.36 1.54
CA PRO A 225 16.70 -19.07 0.92
C PRO A 225 17.21 -20.28 0.12
N LYS A 226 17.76 -20.07 -1.07
CA LYS A 226 18.29 -21.16 -1.92
C LYS A 226 19.63 -21.75 -1.44
N ALA A 227 20.08 -21.45 -0.22
CA ALA A 227 21.39 -21.90 0.27
C ALA A 227 21.38 -23.41 0.62
N VAL A 228 22.52 -24.08 0.44
CA VAL A 228 22.69 -25.50 0.78
C VAL A 228 22.49 -25.67 2.29
N GLY A 229 21.52 -26.50 2.71
CA GLY A 229 21.14 -26.67 4.11
C GLY A 229 20.15 -25.64 4.66
N ALA A 230 19.63 -24.74 3.82
CA ALA A 230 18.60 -23.79 4.23
C ALA A 230 17.26 -24.47 4.52
N SER A 231 16.49 -23.87 5.43
CA SER A 231 15.12 -24.28 5.73
C SER A 231 14.29 -24.36 4.44
N THR A 232 13.52 -25.43 4.28
CA THR A 232 12.53 -25.58 3.20
C THR A 232 11.21 -24.88 3.51
N VAL A 233 11.09 -24.28 4.68
CA VAL A 233 9.86 -23.65 5.18
C VAL A 233 9.78 -22.23 4.64
N GLU A 234 8.62 -21.90 4.06
CA GLU A 234 8.31 -20.53 3.65
C GLU A 234 8.36 -19.58 4.85
N ARG A 235 8.94 -18.41 4.63
CA ARG A 235 9.05 -17.35 5.62
C ARG A 235 7.72 -16.63 5.72
N PRO A 236 7.13 -16.54 6.93
CA PRO A 236 5.90 -15.78 7.10
C PRO A 236 6.16 -14.28 6.94
N VAL A 237 5.13 -13.53 6.56
CA VAL A 237 5.12 -12.06 6.55
C VAL A 237 4.47 -11.55 7.84
N LEU A 238 5.12 -10.60 8.50
CA LEU A 238 4.57 -9.84 9.63
C LEU A 238 4.09 -8.49 9.13
N ASP A 239 2.78 -8.32 8.95
CA ASP A 239 2.16 -7.04 8.60
C ASP A 239 1.85 -6.28 9.89
N LEU A 240 2.81 -5.45 10.34
CA LEU A 240 2.73 -4.74 11.63
C LEU A 240 2.19 -3.33 11.43
N GLY A 241 1.05 -3.03 12.07
CA GLY A 241 0.25 -1.84 11.72
C GLY A 241 -0.63 -2.11 10.50
N SER A 242 -1.12 -3.35 10.35
CA SER A 242 -1.89 -3.83 9.19
C SER A 242 -3.17 -3.02 8.89
N GLY A 243 -3.64 -2.20 9.83
CA GLY A 243 -4.81 -1.35 9.67
C GLY A 243 -6.06 -2.14 9.34
N ASN A 244 -6.54 -1.99 8.10
CA ASN A 244 -7.76 -2.62 7.64
C ASN A 244 -7.54 -4.02 7.02
N GLY A 245 -6.29 -4.44 6.88
CA GLY A 245 -5.90 -5.77 6.40
C GLY A 245 -5.98 -6.00 4.89
N TYR A 246 -6.17 -4.96 4.05
CA TYR A 246 -6.27 -5.15 2.59
C TYR A 246 -5.01 -5.76 1.97
N TRP A 247 -3.83 -5.29 2.38
CA TRP A 247 -2.53 -5.85 1.98
C TRP A 247 -2.40 -7.30 2.42
N THR A 248 -2.65 -7.59 3.70
CA THR A 248 -2.68 -8.96 4.23
C THR A 248 -3.63 -9.86 3.42
N PHE A 249 -4.84 -9.40 3.11
CA PHE A 249 -5.82 -10.16 2.35
C PHE A 249 -5.29 -10.56 0.96
N LEU A 250 -4.73 -9.61 0.20
CA LEU A 250 -4.16 -9.91 -1.12
C LEU A 250 -2.89 -10.77 -1.04
N LEU A 251 -2.04 -10.55 -0.03
CA LEU A 251 -0.85 -11.38 0.19
C LEU A 251 -1.21 -12.85 0.51
N ARG A 252 -2.29 -13.09 1.24
CA ARG A 252 -2.81 -14.45 1.47
C ARG A 252 -3.38 -15.07 0.19
N ARG A 253 -3.97 -14.27 -0.70
CA ARG A 253 -4.46 -14.74 -2.02
C ARG A 253 -3.33 -15.09 -3.00
N VAL A 254 -2.13 -14.53 -2.84
CA VAL A 254 -0.92 -15.02 -3.54
C VAL A 254 -0.28 -16.24 -2.86
N GLY A 255 -0.91 -16.80 -1.82
CA GLY A 255 -0.48 -18.03 -1.17
C GLY A 255 0.44 -17.85 0.03
N LEU A 256 0.68 -16.61 0.49
CA LEU A 256 1.60 -16.37 1.60
C LEU A 256 0.95 -16.56 2.97
N THR A 257 1.77 -17.02 3.91
CA THR A 257 1.45 -16.95 5.34
C THR A 257 1.68 -15.53 5.86
N VAL A 258 0.62 -14.83 6.26
CA VAL A 258 0.69 -13.44 6.76
C VAL A 258 0.02 -13.30 8.13
N TYR A 259 0.79 -12.77 9.08
CA TYR A 259 0.31 -12.39 10.41
C TYR A 259 0.05 -10.88 10.44
N ALA A 260 -1.23 -10.51 10.42
CA ALA A 260 -1.66 -9.13 10.59
C ALA A 260 -1.71 -8.78 12.08
N VAL A 261 -0.99 -7.74 12.46
CA VAL A 261 -0.95 -7.22 13.83
C VAL A 261 -1.33 -5.75 13.80
N ASP A 262 -2.28 -5.35 14.66
CA ASP A 262 -2.73 -3.96 14.76
C ASP A 262 -3.25 -3.67 16.17
N ASN A 263 -3.13 -2.42 16.62
CA ASN A 263 -3.67 -1.97 17.90
C ASN A 263 -5.14 -1.52 17.82
N ALA A 264 -5.77 -1.69 16.66
CA ALA A 264 -7.17 -1.38 16.36
C ALA A 264 -7.53 0.11 16.37
N LEU A 265 -6.57 1.03 16.33
CA LEU A 265 -6.86 2.48 16.19
C LEU A 265 -7.62 2.81 14.90
N SER A 266 -7.49 1.96 13.88
CA SER A 266 -8.18 2.09 12.60
C SER A 266 -9.38 1.14 12.42
N ALA A 267 -9.92 0.56 13.51
CA ALA A 267 -11.02 -0.41 13.43
C ALA A 267 -12.37 0.16 12.91
N TRP A 268 -12.43 1.47 12.72
CA TRP A 268 -13.53 2.18 12.04
C TRP A 268 -13.51 1.96 10.52
N ARG A 269 -12.45 1.40 9.94
CA ARG A 269 -12.32 1.09 8.51
C ARG A 269 -13.07 -0.19 8.12
N THR A 270 -13.23 -0.41 6.82
CA THR A 270 -13.64 -1.71 6.28
C THR A 270 -12.56 -2.75 6.56
N MET A 271 -12.87 -3.74 7.40
CA MET A 271 -11.94 -4.81 7.77
C MET A 271 -12.01 -5.93 6.73
N TRP A 272 -10.92 -6.18 6.01
CA TRP A 272 -10.80 -7.22 4.98
C TRP A 272 -10.47 -8.61 5.53
N ILE A 273 -10.02 -8.66 6.78
CA ILE A 273 -9.71 -9.91 7.49
C ILE A 273 -10.35 -9.86 8.87
N GLY A 274 -10.74 -11.03 9.38
CA GLY A 274 -11.39 -11.16 10.68
C GLY A 274 -10.47 -11.68 11.79
N ASP A 275 -9.20 -11.91 11.49
CA ASP A 275 -8.23 -12.58 12.36
C ASP A 275 -7.02 -11.70 12.70
N THR A 276 -7.15 -10.36 12.57
CA THR A 276 -6.11 -9.43 13.02
C THR A 276 -5.78 -9.65 14.50
N ILE A 277 -4.50 -9.81 14.78
CA ILE A 277 -3.98 -9.97 16.14
C ILE A 277 -3.99 -8.59 16.80
N SER A 278 -4.81 -8.43 17.85
CA SER A 278 -4.88 -7.19 18.60
C SER A 278 -3.66 -7.07 19.52
N ALA A 279 -2.64 -6.34 19.08
CA ALA A 279 -1.44 -6.11 19.85
C ALA A 279 -0.71 -4.85 19.39
N ASP A 280 0.03 -4.25 20.31
CA ASP A 280 1.12 -3.36 19.96
C ASP A 280 2.24 -4.14 19.22
N ALA A 281 2.79 -3.57 18.15
CA ALA A 281 3.75 -4.24 17.28
C ALA A 281 5.05 -4.62 18.01
N VAL A 282 5.56 -3.74 18.87
CA VAL A 282 6.78 -4.00 19.65
C VAL A 282 6.54 -5.11 20.68
N SER A 283 5.39 -5.06 21.36
CA SER A 283 4.96 -6.06 22.32
C SER A 283 4.77 -7.43 21.65
N PHE A 284 4.19 -7.46 20.46
CA PHE A 284 4.08 -8.67 19.65
C PHE A 284 5.46 -9.26 19.32
N LEU A 285 6.39 -8.45 18.80
CA LEU A 285 7.75 -8.92 18.46
C LEU A 285 8.52 -9.47 19.68
N LYS A 286 8.36 -8.84 20.86
CA LYS A 286 9.03 -9.28 22.09
C LYS A 286 8.43 -10.56 22.68
N THR A 287 7.19 -10.89 22.34
CA THR A 287 6.50 -12.06 22.87
C THR A 287 6.88 -13.31 22.07
N PRO A 288 7.34 -14.39 22.72
CA PRO A 288 7.55 -15.67 22.04
C PRO A 288 6.25 -16.14 21.38
N GLN A 289 6.27 -16.29 20.06
CA GLN A 289 5.11 -16.69 19.27
C GLN A 289 4.91 -18.21 19.36
N LYS A 290 4.61 -18.71 20.57
CA LYS A 290 4.50 -20.15 20.82
C LYS A 290 3.20 -20.74 20.23
N TYR A 291 2.14 -19.94 20.11
CA TYR A 291 0.87 -20.34 19.51
C TYR A 291 0.09 -19.11 19.02
N VAL A 292 -0.08 -18.94 17.71
CA VAL A 292 -1.08 -18.02 17.16
C VAL A 292 -2.29 -18.87 16.74
N LYS A 293 -3.35 -18.87 17.54
CA LYS A 293 -4.64 -19.46 17.15
C LYS A 293 -5.34 -18.47 16.22
N THR A 294 -5.38 -18.77 14.93
CA THR A 294 -6.26 -18.08 13.98
C THR A 294 -7.64 -18.73 14.07
N THR A 295 -8.69 -17.90 14.10
CA THR A 295 -10.06 -18.33 14.43
C THR A 295 -10.91 -18.70 13.22
N SER A 296 -10.39 -18.65 11.99
CA SER A 296 -11.17 -18.87 10.77
C SER A 296 -10.72 -20.12 10.00
N ALA A 297 -11.60 -21.12 9.94
CA ALA A 297 -11.44 -22.30 9.11
C ALA A 297 -11.48 -22.00 7.58
N ALA A 298 -11.81 -20.78 7.17
CA ALA A 298 -11.92 -20.39 5.77
C ALA A 298 -10.58 -19.99 5.10
N GLN A 299 -9.51 -19.80 5.89
CA GLN A 299 -8.15 -19.54 5.40
C GLN A 299 -7.17 -20.16 6.39
N ALA A 300 -6.90 -21.46 6.28
CA ALA A 300 -5.99 -22.14 7.18
C ALA A 300 -4.58 -21.56 7.06
N ILE A 301 -4.13 -20.85 8.09
CA ILE A 301 -2.76 -20.34 8.21
C ILE A 301 -1.94 -21.42 8.92
N PRO A 302 -0.83 -21.92 8.33
CA PRO A 302 0.04 -22.89 8.99
C PRO A 302 0.50 -22.39 10.36
N THR A 303 0.34 -23.23 11.39
CA THR A 303 0.60 -22.90 12.79
C THR A 303 2.09 -22.62 13.06
N ALA A 304 2.40 -21.35 13.33
CA ALA A 304 3.35 -20.77 14.32
C ALA A 304 4.75 -21.38 14.60
N SER A 305 5.21 -22.47 13.97
CA SER A 305 6.54 -23.03 14.28
C SER A 305 7.70 -22.31 13.57
N ALA A 306 7.43 -21.32 12.73
CA ALA A 306 8.43 -20.70 11.84
C ALA A 306 8.93 -19.31 12.28
N ILE A 307 8.25 -18.63 13.23
CA ILE A 307 8.67 -17.28 13.67
C ILE A 307 9.52 -17.41 14.93
N GLY A 308 10.83 -17.22 14.78
CA GLY A 308 11.75 -17.13 15.90
C GLY A 308 11.51 -15.86 16.72
N THR A 309 12.19 -15.75 17.86
CA THR A 309 12.11 -14.59 18.76
C THR A 309 12.38 -13.29 17.98
N ARG A 310 11.60 -12.22 18.25
CA ARG A 310 11.76 -10.91 17.60
C ARG A 310 11.60 -10.92 16.07
N GLY A 311 10.81 -11.85 15.52
CA GLY A 311 10.53 -11.91 14.08
C GLY A 311 11.63 -12.56 13.25
N GLN A 312 12.56 -13.28 13.88
CA GLN A 312 13.55 -14.09 13.16
C GLN A 312 12.86 -15.07 12.20
N GLY A 313 13.40 -15.19 10.99
CA GLY A 313 12.84 -16.04 9.93
C GLY A 313 11.64 -15.44 9.21
N ALA A 314 11.13 -14.27 9.60
CA ALA A 314 10.00 -13.61 8.96
C ALA A 314 10.44 -12.45 8.04
N VAL A 315 9.55 -12.03 7.14
CA VAL A 315 9.64 -10.76 6.40
C VAL A 315 8.81 -9.73 7.15
N LEU A 316 9.39 -8.58 7.51
CA LEU A 316 8.63 -7.47 8.10
C LEU A 316 7.99 -6.64 6.99
N LEU A 317 6.68 -6.44 7.05
CA LEU A 317 5.94 -5.52 6.20
C LEU A 317 5.39 -4.35 7.04
N LEU A 318 5.67 -3.14 6.58
CA LEU A 318 5.17 -1.89 7.15
C LEU A 318 4.44 -1.10 6.06
N VAL A 319 3.12 -1.04 6.13
CA VAL A 319 2.29 -0.29 5.19
C VAL A 319 1.94 1.08 5.76
N TYR A 320 2.41 2.12 5.09
CA TYR A 320 2.24 3.52 5.43
C TYR A 320 2.64 3.80 6.90
N PRO A 321 3.84 3.36 7.35
CA PRO A 321 4.21 3.46 8.75
C PRO A 321 4.46 4.92 9.15
N GLN A 322 4.14 5.24 10.39
CA GLN A 322 4.28 6.58 10.95
C GLN A 322 5.57 6.68 11.76
N VAL A 323 6.44 7.63 11.41
CA VAL A 323 7.62 7.94 12.23
C VAL A 323 7.29 8.73 13.49
N SER A 324 6.10 9.33 13.57
CA SER A 324 5.62 9.99 14.77
C SER A 324 5.35 8.98 15.90
N ASN A 325 5.46 9.44 17.15
CA ASN A 325 5.26 8.63 18.36
C ASN A 325 6.17 7.39 18.44
N ASP A 326 7.34 7.43 17.79
CA ASP A 326 8.37 6.39 17.80
C ASP A 326 7.91 5.00 17.35
N PHE A 327 6.79 4.88 16.62
CA PHE A 327 6.29 3.58 16.17
C PHE A 327 7.29 2.87 15.23
N THR A 328 7.59 3.46 14.07
CA THR A 328 8.52 2.84 13.10
C THR A 328 9.91 2.61 13.69
N PRO A 329 10.56 3.60 14.36
CA PRO A 329 11.86 3.38 15.01
C PRO A 329 11.84 2.20 15.99
N SER A 330 10.84 2.11 16.86
CA SER A 330 10.75 1.07 17.89
C SER A 330 10.54 -0.33 17.30
N VAL A 331 9.70 -0.43 16.26
CA VAL A 331 9.46 -1.70 15.55
C VAL A 331 10.74 -2.16 14.86
N LEU A 332 11.41 -1.27 14.13
CA LEU A 332 12.67 -1.60 13.47
C LEU A 332 13.73 -2.05 14.48
N GLN A 333 13.96 -1.30 15.56
CA GLN A 333 14.94 -1.65 16.59
C GLN A 333 14.65 -3.01 17.26
N THR A 334 13.36 -3.36 17.38
CA THR A 334 12.95 -4.63 17.99
C THR A 334 13.07 -5.80 17.02
N PHE A 335 12.85 -5.59 15.72
CA PHE A 335 12.83 -6.63 14.69
C PHE A 335 14.24 -7.19 14.40
N ASN A 336 14.36 -8.51 14.48
CA ASN A 336 15.60 -9.25 14.28
C ASN A 336 15.57 -10.21 13.08
N GLY A 337 14.59 -10.05 12.17
CA GLY A 337 14.66 -10.70 10.86
C GLY A 337 15.67 -10.01 9.94
N ASP A 338 15.75 -10.49 8.71
CA ASP A 338 16.71 -10.08 7.69
C ASP A 338 16.07 -9.39 6.47
N ALA A 339 14.74 -9.22 6.43
CA ALA A 339 14.05 -8.52 5.35
C ALA A 339 13.00 -7.56 5.91
N VAL A 340 13.05 -6.31 5.46
CA VAL A 340 12.11 -5.24 5.79
C VAL A 340 11.53 -4.68 4.49
N VAL A 341 10.22 -4.62 4.42
CA VAL A 341 9.46 -4.04 3.32
C VAL A 341 8.67 -2.86 3.86
N VAL A 342 8.84 -1.70 3.24
CA VAL A 342 8.08 -0.49 3.56
C VAL A 342 7.29 -0.08 2.33
N ALA A 343 5.97 0.07 2.44
CA ALA A 343 5.12 0.64 1.39
C ALA A 343 4.63 2.00 1.87
N GLY A 344 5.12 3.11 1.34
CA GLY A 344 4.76 4.44 1.83
C GLY A 344 5.40 5.58 1.07
N THR A 345 5.35 6.78 1.65
CA THR A 345 5.75 7.98 0.94
C THR A 345 7.26 8.03 0.75
N GLN A 346 7.71 8.38 -0.46
CA GLN A 346 9.13 8.48 -0.82
C GLN A 346 9.71 9.89 -0.75
N ASN A 347 8.87 10.91 -0.63
CA ASN A 347 9.31 12.30 -0.50
C ASN A 347 9.59 12.72 0.95
N LEU A 348 10.02 13.97 1.13
CA LEU A 348 10.48 14.52 2.40
C LEU A 348 9.36 15.08 3.29
N ASN A 349 8.11 14.64 3.11
CA ASN A 349 6.95 15.21 3.81
C ASN A 349 6.88 14.86 5.31
N GLY A 350 7.74 13.98 5.81
CA GLY A 350 7.81 13.61 7.22
C GLY A 350 6.80 12.54 7.67
N PHE A 351 6.15 11.84 6.74
CA PHE A 351 5.18 10.80 7.09
C PHE A 351 5.85 9.42 7.31
N THR A 352 6.49 8.88 6.26
CA THR A 352 7.13 7.54 6.28
C THR A 352 8.60 7.59 6.70
N GLY A 353 9.29 8.70 6.43
CA GLY A 353 10.60 9.06 7.01
C GLY A 353 10.46 10.30 7.89
N PRO A 354 11.47 10.62 8.73
CA PRO A 354 11.49 11.87 9.48
C PRO A 354 11.34 13.10 8.57
N PRO A 355 10.76 14.22 9.06
CA PRO A 355 10.67 15.45 8.27
C PRO A 355 12.02 15.86 7.69
N GLY A 356 12.07 16.08 6.37
CA GLY A 356 13.32 16.45 5.68
C GLY A 356 14.23 15.28 5.29
N GLU A 357 13.86 14.03 5.57
CA GLU A 357 14.64 12.83 5.26
C GLU A 357 13.78 11.78 4.52
N THR A 358 14.33 11.14 3.49
CA THR A 358 13.65 10.00 2.84
C THR A 358 13.79 8.74 3.69
N VAL A 359 12.85 7.79 3.54
CA VAL A 359 12.95 6.49 4.23
C VAL A 359 14.26 5.74 3.91
N THR A 360 14.82 5.94 2.71
CA THR A 360 16.08 5.30 2.31
C THR A 360 17.29 5.87 3.06
N SER A 361 17.37 7.20 3.18
CA SER A 361 18.43 7.87 3.93
C SER A 361 18.31 7.56 5.42
N TRP A 362 17.07 7.57 5.93
CA TRP A 362 16.77 7.22 7.30
C TRP A 362 17.17 5.78 7.64
N MET A 363 16.79 4.80 6.81
CA MET A 363 17.18 3.40 6.99
C MET A 363 18.70 3.21 6.92
N ALA A 364 19.39 3.88 5.99
CA ALA A 364 20.84 3.78 5.88
C ALA A 364 21.57 4.30 7.14
N ARG A 365 20.99 5.30 7.82
CA ARG A 365 21.54 5.91 9.04
C ARG A 365 21.19 5.11 10.30
N GLU A 366 19.93 4.72 10.47
CA GLU A 366 19.46 4.02 11.68
C GLU A 366 19.77 2.52 11.66
N ARG A 367 19.78 1.91 10.47
CA ARG A 367 19.88 0.47 10.26
C ARG A 367 20.95 0.16 9.21
N PRO A 368 22.22 0.56 9.42
CA PRO A 368 23.29 0.41 8.43
C PRO A 368 23.59 -1.05 8.06
N GLU A 369 23.14 -2.00 8.88
CA GLU A 369 23.21 -3.42 8.58
C GLU A 369 22.21 -3.88 7.52
N PHE A 370 21.24 -3.04 7.15
CA PHE A 370 20.31 -3.27 6.06
C PHE A 370 20.74 -2.49 4.80
N GLU A 371 20.72 -3.17 3.66
CA GLU A 371 20.93 -2.56 2.35
C GLU A 371 19.61 -2.48 1.58
N ARG A 372 19.39 -1.37 0.88
CA ARG A 372 18.26 -1.23 -0.04
C ARG A 372 18.53 -2.09 -1.27
N VAL A 373 17.70 -3.09 -1.51
CA VAL A 373 17.80 -3.98 -2.68
C VAL A 373 16.78 -3.70 -3.77
N ALA A 374 15.69 -3.01 -3.44
CA ALA A 374 14.70 -2.55 -4.41
C ALA A 374 13.97 -1.29 -3.91
N GLN A 375 13.59 -0.42 -4.84
CA GLN A 375 12.62 0.66 -4.69
C GLN A 375 11.81 0.78 -5.97
N ILE A 376 10.50 0.56 -5.88
CA ILE A 376 9.60 0.62 -7.04
C ILE A 376 8.46 1.60 -6.77
N PRO A 377 8.01 2.36 -7.79
CA PRO A 377 6.89 3.27 -7.58
C PRO A 377 5.63 2.48 -7.27
N LEU A 378 4.78 3.04 -6.41
CA LEU A 378 3.43 2.56 -6.15
C LEU A 378 2.40 3.57 -6.69
N PRO A 379 1.16 3.11 -6.96
CA PRO A 379 0.06 3.98 -7.32
C PRO A 379 -0.11 5.06 -6.26
N SER A 380 0.16 6.31 -6.63
CA SER A 380 0.12 7.46 -5.73
C SER A 380 -1.22 8.15 -5.88
N PHE A 381 -1.91 8.39 -4.78
CA PHE A 381 -3.08 9.27 -4.77
C PHE A 381 -2.70 10.70 -5.18
N ALA A 382 -3.65 11.52 -5.62
CA ALA A 382 -3.34 12.87 -6.09
C ALA A 382 -2.64 13.69 -4.99
N GLY A 383 -1.49 14.29 -5.33
CA GLY A 383 -0.64 15.02 -4.37
C GLY A 383 0.20 14.12 -3.43
N LYS A 384 0.26 12.81 -3.67
CA LYS A 384 1.10 11.85 -2.94
C LYS A 384 2.24 11.33 -3.82
N ASP A 385 3.20 10.67 -3.20
CA ASP A 385 4.40 10.16 -3.85
C ASP A 385 4.84 8.87 -3.18
N GLU A 386 4.30 7.75 -3.64
CA GLU A 386 4.32 6.47 -2.94
C GLU A 386 5.26 5.47 -3.62
N ALA A 387 5.96 4.66 -2.81
CA ALA A 387 6.84 3.61 -3.29
C ALA A 387 6.88 2.42 -2.33
N LEU A 388 7.31 1.28 -2.88
CA LEU A 388 7.70 0.11 -2.12
C LEU A 388 9.22 0.11 -2.00
N PHE A 389 9.73 -0.03 -0.78
CA PHE A 389 11.14 -0.16 -0.47
C PHE A 389 11.38 -1.54 0.10
N ILE A 390 12.45 -2.19 -0.34
CA ILE A 390 12.89 -3.47 0.18
C ILE A 390 14.31 -3.31 0.68
N PHE A 391 14.50 -3.65 1.95
CA PHE A 391 15.78 -3.69 2.61
C PHE A 391 16.09 -5.11 3.08
N VAL A 392 17.29 -5.58 2.80
CA VAL A 392 17.76 -6.90 3.23
C VAL A 392 18.98 -6.70 4.12
N ARG A 393 19.10 -7.47 5.20
CA ARG A 393 20.27 -7.44 6.06
C ARG A 393 21.46 -7.95 5.27
N ARG A 394 22.56 -7.20 5.27
CA ARG A 394 23.83 -7.65 4.69
C ARG A 394 24.21 -8.96 5.38
N LYS A 395 24.58 -9.96 4.58
CA LYS A 395 25.25 -11.14 5.15
C LYS A 395 26.58 -10.67 5.71
N ASP A 396 26.95 -11.14 6.90
CA ASP A 396 28.29 -10.91 7.44
C ASP A 396 29.30 -11.29 6.33
N ILE A 397 30.14 -10.32 5.95
CA ILE A 397 31.18 -10.49 4.92
C ILE A 397 32.24 -11.46 5.45
#